data_AF-A0A840XLC8-F1
#
_entry.id   AF-A0A840XLC8-F1
#
_cell.length_a   1.000
_cell.length_b   1.000
_cell.length_c   1.000
_cell.angle_alpha   90.00
_cell.angle_beta   90.00
_cell.angle_gamma   90.00
#
_symmetry.space_group_name_H-M   'P 1'
#
loop_
_entity.id
_entity.type
_entity.pdbx_description
1 polymer ?
#
loop_
_entity_poly.entity_id
_entity_poly.type
_entity_poly.pdbx_seq_one_letter_code
_entity_poly.pdbx_strand_id
1 'polypeptide(L)'
;MIGAGEQGGTPPMPRTVRLALRMLPPGELRERYAEQWAADLRDADDAGIPRRSIAVGALRFALLARAGSIGADPLELDRQSWRRARWAAAFIGTAALGSTVGFIGIGGLAGVDDVATEAPALLPVVVAPALISLVSAVVGVALLVLAATRRPRIRFGSVLVVLALSVGVLLVAVWPVQSAIVPSTEPLLYGLGLLALVVGSVTAFIAWEVTPRPRETLALARAPRMTRPSSSTIVAGGVVALLAAVGFGAVEGLVWGPLDQTDNALTIEELYAALLPSEVISAIIVVAVWAVGGVILAVILLAVQLWMRRRGTPEPARLAVVAPMALLALGFVVLGQGFATFGIGMAIADTLPPYTGSRSLAWTVYAALGATVGLIGAFLALAPRHRRAPDGLSLAALGRLA
;
A
#
# COMPACT_ATOMS: atom_id res chain seq x y z
N MET A 1 -74.49 -27.27 10.87
CA MET A 1 -73.26 -26.96 11.62
C MET A 1 -72.08 -27.37 10.75
N ILE A 2 -71.48 -26.41 10.06
CA ILE A 2 -70.39 -26.62 9.10
C ILE A 2 -69.08 -26.39 9.86
N GLY A 3 -68.20 -27.38 9.87
CA GLY A 3 -66.87 -27.30 10.46
C GLY A 3 -66.00 -26.33 9.66
N ALA A 4 -65.47 -25.32 10.35
CA ALA A 4 -64.41 -24.48 9.84
C ALA A 4 -63.08 -25.23 10.05
N GLY A 5 -62.57 -25.85 8.99
CA GLY A 5 -61.20 -26.33 8.95
C GLY A 5 -60.25 -25.13 8.87
N GLU A 6 -59.48 -24.91 9.93
CA GLU A 6 -58.32 -24.02 9.92
C GLU A 6 -57.29 -24.56 8.92
N GLN A 7 -57.29 -24.03 7.71
CA GLN A 7 -56.15 -24.15 6.79
C GLN A 7 -55.06 -23.18 7.26
N GLY A 8 -54.35 -23.56 8.32
CA GLY A 8 -53.10 -22.94 8.76
C GLY A 8 -51.96 -23.28 7.79
N GLY A 9 -52.11 -22.89 6.52
CA GLY A 9 -51.05 -23.04 5.53
C GLY A 9 -49.90 -22.09 5.88
N THR A 10 -48.73 -22.63 6.21
CA THR A 10 -47.51 -21.84 6.36
C THR A 10 -47.32 -20.95 5.12
N PRO A 11 -47.29 -19.61 5.27
CA PRO A 11 -47.18 -18.72 4.12
C PRO A 11 -45.90 -19.04 3.32
N PRO A 12 -45.96 -18.97 1.98
CA PRO A 12 -44.82 -19.34 1.14
C PRO A 12 -43.63 -18.43 1.44
N MET A 13 -42.47 -19.06 1.70
CA MET A 13 -41.25 -18.36 2.05
C MET A 13 -40.85 -17.36 0.95
N PRO A 14 -40.55 -16.08 1.29
CA PRO A 14 -40.18 -15.04 0.33
C PRO A 14 -39.00 -15.47 -0.56
N ARG A 15 -39.02 -15.03 -1.84
CA ARG A 15 -37.95 -15.32 -2.82
C ARG A 15 -36.54 -14.98 -2.29
N THR A 16 -36.42 -13.90 -1.53
CA THR A 16 -35.17 -13.42 -0.91
C THR A 16 -34.63 -14.35 0.16
N VAL A 17 -35.49 -14.94 1.01
CA VAL A 17 -35.07 -15.92 2.02
C VAL A 17 -34.69 -17.26 1.37
N ARG A 18 -35.41 -17.67 0.32
CA ARG A 18 -35.00 -18.84 -0.48
C ARG A 18 -33.65 -18.65 -1.15
N LEU A 19 -33.38 -17.45 -1.66
CA LEU A 19 -32.07 -17.10 -2.23
C LEU A 19 -30.98 -17.15 -1.14
N ALA A 20 -31.25 -16.61 0.05
CA ALA A 20 -30.35 -16.67 1.20
C ALA A 20 -30.01 -18.12 1.61
N LEU A 21 -31.01 -19.00 1.71
CA LEU A 21 -30.78 -20.41 2.04
C LEU A 21 -29.92 -21.13 1.00
N ARG A 22 -30.09 -20.82 -0.29
CA ARG A 22 -29.24 -21.37 -1.36
C ARG A 22 -27.79 -20.91 -1.26
N MET A 23 -27.51 -19.77 -0.63
CA MET A 23 -26.15 -19.26 -0.44
C MET A 23 -25.41 -19.89 0.74
N LEU A 24 -26.11 -20.56 1.66
CA LEU A 24 -25.51 -21.34 2.75
C LEU A 24 -24.98 -22.70 2.24
N PRO A 25 -23.95 -23.31 2.87
CA PRO A 25 -23.51 -24.66 2.52
C PRO A 25 -24.63 -25.69 2.68
N PRO A 26 -24.71 -26.73 1.82
CA PRO A 26 -25.67 -27.82 2.01
C PRO A 26 -25.35 -28.62 3.28
N GLY A 27 -26.39 -29.03 4.02
CA GLY A 27 -26.29 -29.82 5.26
C GLY A 27 -27.16 -29.26 6.39
N GLU A 28 -26.97 -29.82 7.59
CA GLU A 28 -27.77 -29.54 8.81
C GLU A 28 -27.90 -28.04 9.13
N LEU A 29 -26.86 -27.26 8.81
CA LEU A 29 -26.82 -25.82 9.04
C LEU A 29 -27.86 -25.06 8.20
N ARG A 30 -28.03 -25.46 6.93
CA ARG A 30 -29.03 -24.85 6.05
C ARG A 30 -30.44 -25.23 6.48
N GLU A 31 -30.64 -26.45 6.95
CA GLU A 31 -31.93 -26.94 7.45
C GLU A 31 -32.33 -26.21 8.73
N ARG A 32 -31.41 -26.09 9.69
CA ARG A 32 -31.62 -25.32 10.93
C ARG A 32 -32.00 -23.87 10.66
N TYR A 33 -31.31 -23.19 9.73
CA TYR A 33 -31.66 -21.81 9.37
C TYR A 33 -32.93 -21.72 8.53
N ALA A 34 -33.28 -22.73 7.74
CA ALA A 34 -34.55 -22.78 7.03
C ALA A 34 -35.72 -22.84 8.02
N GLU A 35 -35.61 -23.66 9.06
CA GLU A 35 -36.59 -23.75 10.14
C GLU A 35 -36.69 -22.45 10.95
N GLN A 36 -35.55 -21.90 11.38
CA GLN A 36 -35.51 -20.64 12.13
C GLN A 36 -36.13 -19.48 11.35
N TRP A 37 -35.72 -19.26 10.09
CA TRP A 37 -36.27 -18.16 9.30
C TRP A 37 -37.73 -18.38 8.90
N ALA A 38 -38.18 -19.63 8.78
CA ALA A 38 -39.61 -19.94 8.59
C ALA A 38 -40.44 -19.66 9.85
N ALA A 39 -39.88 -19.88 11.05
CA ALA A 39 -40.50 -19.50 12.31
C ALA A 39 -40.54 -17.97 12.46
N ASP A 40 -39.40 -17.29 12.26
CA ASP A 40 -39.32 -15.83 12.34
C ASP A 40 -40.30 -15.14 11.39
N LEU A 41 -40.49 -15.67 10.18
CA LEU A 41 -41.44 -15.13 9.20
C LEU A 41 -42.91 -15.37 9.56
N ARG A 42 -43.21 -16.46 10.31
CA ARG A 42 -44.57 -16.71 10.83
C ARG A 42 -44.91 -15.73 11.93
N ASP A 43 -43.98 -15.56 12.87
CA ASP A 43 -44.18 -14.77 14.08
C ASP A 43 -43.94 -13.27 13.84
N ALA A 44 -43.52 -12.90 12.62
CA ALA A 44 -43.17 -11.53 12.24
C ALA A 44 -44.31 -10.52 12.49
N ASP A 45 -45.53 -10.89 12.12
CA ASP A 45 -46.69 -10.00 12.20
C ASP A 45 -47.11 -9.80 13.67
N ASP A 46 -47.05 -10.87 14.48
CA ASP A 46 -47.35 -10.84 15.92
C ASP A 46 -46.30 -10.03 16.70
N ALA A 47 -45.05 -10.04 16.25
CA ALA A 47 -43.97 -9.24 16.81
C ALA A 47 -43.92 -7.78 16.30
N GLY A 48 -44.81 -7.40 15.36
CA GLY A 48 -44.78 -6.09 14.71
C GLY A 48 -43.52 -5.85 13.85
N ILE A 49 -42.82 -6.91 13.47
CA ILE A 49 -41.58 -6.86 12.70
C ILE A 49 -41.93 -6.99 11.21
N PRO A 50 -41.57 -6.02 10.37
CA PRO A 50 -41.90 -6.10 8.96
C PRO A 50 -41.12 -7.24 8.30
N ARG A 51 -41.80 -8.20 7.65
CA ARG A 51 -41.21 -9.39 6.99
C ARG A 51 -40.03 -9.07 6.06
N ARG A 52 -40.03 -7.88 5.43
CA ARG A 52 -38.90 -7.38 4.61
C ARG A 52 -37.58 -7.29 5.40
N SER A 53 -37.63 -6.96 6.68
CA SER A 53 -36.45 -6.82 7.55
C SER A 53 -35.81 -8.18 7.81
N ILE A 54 -36.63 -9.21 8.07
CA ILE A 54 -36.21 -10.60 8.22
C ILE A 54 -35.60 -11.11 6.91
N ALA A 55 -36.24 -10.82 5.78
CA ALA A 55 -35.75 -11.23 4.48
C ALA A 55 -34.41 -10.60 4.09
N VAL A 56 -34.23 -9.30 4.37
CA VAL A 56 -32.95 -8.59 4.17
C VAL A 56 -31.90 -9.09 5.16
N GLY A 57 -32.29 -9.37 6.41
CA GLY A 57 -31.43 -9.93 7.44
C GLY A 57 -30.90 -11.32 7.07
N ALA A 58 -31.76 -12.21 6.60
CA ALA A 58 -31.41 -13.54 6.12
C ALA A 58 -30.44 -13.48 4.92
N LEU A 59 -30.71 -12.62 3.94
CA LEU A 59 -29.82 -12.43 2.78
C LEU A 59 -28.45 -11.89 3.21
N ARG A 60 -28.42 -10.90 4.11
CA ARG A 60 -27.18 -10.35 4.66
C ARG A 60 -26.41 -11.43 5.44
N PHE A 61 -27.09 -12.22 6.27
CA PHE A 61 -26.48 -13.33 6.98
C PHE A 61 -25.86 -14.35 6.02
N ALA A 62 -26.58 -14.78 5.00
CA ALA A 62 -26.09 -15.77 4.05
C ALA A 62 -24.90 -15.26 3.21
N LEU A 63 -24.89 -13.99 2.82
CA LEU A 63 -23.75 -13.35 2.17
C LEU A 63 -22.51 -13.33 3.07
N LEU A 64 -22.68 -13.03 4.36
CA LEU A 64 -21.59 -13.00 5.35
C LEU A 64 -21.12 -14.41 5.74
N ALA A 65 -22.03 -15.38 5.84
CA ALA A 65 -21.78 -16.78 6.13
C ALA A 65 -21.03 -17.49 4.98
N ARG A 66 -21.15 -16.99 3.74
CA ARG A 66 -20.31 -17.44 2.62
C ARG A 66 -18.93 -16.80 2.65
N ALA A 67 -18.80 -15.62 3.25
CA ALA A 67 -17.55 -14.92 3.39
C ALA A 67 -16.71 -15.42 4.59
N GLY A 68 -17.28 -16.03 5.62
CA GLY A 68 -16.55 -16.54 6.80
C GLY A 68 -16.94 -17.98 7.17
N SER A 69 -16.09 -18.71 7.88
CA SER A 69 -16.43 -20.05 8.38
C SER A 69 -17.57 -19.94 9.39
N ILE A 70 -18.72 -20.53 9.04
CA ILE A 70 -19.88 -20.62 9.94
C ILE A 70 -19.44 -21.39 11.19
N GLY A 71 -19.60 -20.77 12.37
CA GLY A 71 -19.17 -21.33 13.65
C GLY A 71 -17.76 -20.92 14.12
N ALA A 72 -17.04 -20.05 13.40
CA ALA A 72 -15.78 -19.51 13.93
C ALA A 72 -16.01 -18.58 15.12
N ASP A 73 -15.12 -18.72 16.11
CA ASP A 73 -15.06 -17.84 17.28
C ASP A 73 -15.04 -16.37 16.84
N PRO A 74 -16.00 -15.53 17.30
CA PRO A 74 -16.04 -14.11 17.00
C PRO A 74 -14.72 -13.38 17.27
N LEU A 75 -13.95 -13.83 18.27
CA LEU A 75 -12.63 -13.27 18.59
C LEU A 75 -11.59 -13.59 17.52
N GLU A 76 -11.63 -14.78 16.94
CA GLU A 76 -10.72 -15.20 15.89
C GLU A 76 -11.02 -14.50 14.56
N LEU A 77 -12.31 -14.31 14.24
CA LEU A 77 -12.73 -13.51 13.09
C LEU A 77 -12.31 -12.05 13.22
N ASP A 78 -12.40 -11.46 14.41
CA ASP A 78 -11.97 -10.07 14.64
C ASP A 78 -10.44 -9.94 14.50
N ARG A 79 -9.66 -10.87 15.06
CA ARG A 79 -8.19 -10.94 14.89
C ARG A 79 -7.79 -11.06 13.41
N GLN A 80 -8.44 -11.94 12.66
CA GLN A 80 -8.17 -12.11 11.23
C GLN A 80 -8.55 -10.85 10.43
N SER A 81 -9.68 -10.21 10.77
CA SER A 81 -10.08 -8.94 10.14
C SER A 81 -9.05 -7.84 10.38
N TRP A 82 -8.50 -7.76 11.59
CA TRP A 82 -7.51 -6.77 11.97
C TRP A 82 -6.15 -7.02 11.30
N ARG A 83 -5.72 -8.28 11.23
CA ARG A 83 -4.50 -8.66 10.47
C ARG A 83 -4.63 -8.28 9.01
N ARG A 84 -5.78 -8.50 8.38
CA ARG A 84 -6.04 -8.10 6.99
C ARG A 84 -6.09 -6.59 6.81
N ALA A 85 -6.73 -5.86 7.70
CA ALA A 85 -6.76 -4.40 7.67
C ALA A 85 -5.33 -3.80 7.74
N ARG A 86 -4.43 -4.39 8.52
CA ARG A 86 -3.02 -3.96 8.56
C ARG A 86 -2.26 -4.23 7.27
N TRP A 87 -2.45 -5.41 6.68
CA TRP A 87 -1.86 -5.69 5.36
C TRP A 87 -2.46 -4.76 4.31
N ALA A 88 -3.77 -4.53 4.34
CA ALA A 88 -4.46 -3.58 3.46
C ALA A 88 -3.85 -2.19 3.58
N ALA A 89 -3.64 -1.69 4.79
CA ALA A 89 -2.99 -0.40 5.04
C ALA A 89 -1.56 -0.34 4.48
N ALA A 90 -0.78 -1.41 4.61
CA ALA A 90 0.56 -1.47 4.04
C ALA A 90 0.54 -1.39 2.51
N PHE A 91 -0.32 -2.18 1.87
CA PHE A 91 -0.48 -2.16 0.41
C PHE A 91 -1.04 -0.83 -0.11
N ILE A 92 -2.04 -0.26 0.56
CA ILE A 92 -2.60 1.05 0.20
C ILE A 92 -1.55 2.16 0.36
N GLY A 93 -0.77 2.14 1.45
CA GLY A 93 0.33 3.09 1.66
C GLY A 93 1.41 2.99 0.59
N THR A 94 1.79 1.77 0.21
CA THR A 94 2.72 1.54 -0.91
C THR A 94 2.14 2.05 -2.24
N ALA A 95 0.88 1.75 -2.54
CA ALA A 95 0.22 2.23 -3.75
C ALA A 95 0.15 3.76 -3.81
N ALA A 96 -0.24 4.41 -2.71
CA ALA A 96 -0.31 5.86 -2.62
C ALA A 96 1.07 6.51 -2.84
N LEU A 97 2.13 5.95 -2.23
CA LEU A 97 3.49 6.43 -2.43
C LEU A 97 3.90 6.32 -3.89
N GLY A 98 3.71 5.16 -4.52
CA GLY A 98 4.17 4.93 -5.89
C GLY A 98 3.40 5.73 -6.92
N SER A 99 2.08 5.90 -6.74
CA SER A 99 1.29 6.83 -7.55
C SER A 99 1.73 8.29 -7.38
N THR A 100 2.15 8.70 -6.18
CA THR A 100 2.68 10.06 -5.95
C THR A 100 4.01 10.28 -6.68
N VAL A 101 4.89 9.29 -6.66
CA VAL A 101 6.14 9.33 -7.43
C VAL A 101 5.86 9.42 -8.93
N GLY A 102 4.84 8.69 -9.41
CA GLY A 102 4.31 8.83 -10.77
C GLY A 102 3.80 10.23 -11.08
N PHE A 103 2.99 10.80 -10.18
CA PHE A 103 2.34 12.10 -10.35
C PHE A 103 3.31 13.27 -10.50
N ILE A 104 4.35 13.30 -9.68
CA ILE A 104 5.37 14.36 -9.74
C ILE A 104 6.27 14.16 -10.98
N GLY A 105 6.05 13.09 -11.75
CA GLY A 105 6.82 12.75 -12.92
C GLY A 105 8.20 12.22 -12.59
N ILE A 106 8.57 11.97 -11.33
CA ILE A 106 9.93 11.56 -10.96
C ILE A 106 10.11 10.04 -11.14
N GLY A 107 9.04 9.28 -11.40
CA GLY A 107 9.10 7.87 -11.78
C GLY A 107 7.76 7.38 -12.34
N GLY A 108 7.51 6.07 -12.35
CA GLY A 108 6.15 5.53 -12.54
C GLY A 108 5.51 5.81 -13.91
N LEU A 109 6.25 5.49 -14.98
CA LEU A 109 5.94 5.63 -16.42
C LEU A 109 6.49 6.87 -17.13
N ALA A 110 7.07 7.83 -16.42
CA ALA A 110 7.71 8.97 -17.08
C ALA A 110 8.95 8.51 -17.88
N GLY A 111 9.07 8.93 -19.14
CA GLY A 111 10.17 8.51 -20.05
C GLY A 111 10.05 7.07 -20.57
N VAL A 112 8.89 6.42 -20.43
CA VAL A 112 8.70 5.04 -20.90
C VAL A 112 8.81 4.92 -22.42
N ASP A 113 8.34 5.91 -23.18
CA ASP A 113 8.37 5.87 -24.64
C ASP A 113 9.81 5.96 -25.17
N ASP A 114 10.63 6.79 -24.54
CA ASP A 114 12.07 6.94 -24.83
C ASP A 114 12.79 5.61 -24.55
N VAL A 115 12.54 5.02 -23.37
CA VAL A 115 13.14 3.73 -22.99
C VAL A 115 12.64 2.58 -23.87
N ALA A 116 11.37 2.58 -24.28
CA ALA A 116 10.82 1.56 -25.17
C ALA A 116 11.46 1.61 -26.56
N THR A 117 11.78 2.82 -27.03
CA THR A 117 12.44 3.07 -28.32
C THR A 117 13.93 2.75 -28.26
N GLU A 118 14.65 3.30 -27.28
CA GLU A 118 16.12 3.30 -27.25
C GLU A 118 16.71 2.06 -26.54
N ALA A 119 16.05 1.58 -25.49
CA ALA A 119 16.54 0.47 -24.67
C ALA A 119 15.41 -0.45 -24.18
N PRO A 120 14.71 -1.17 -25.08
CA PRO A 120 13.53 -1.96 -24.74
C PRO A 120 13.80 -3.06 -23.69
N ALA A 121 15.04 -3.53 -23.57
CA ALA A 121 15.47 -4.45 -22.53
C ALA A 121 15.31 -3.91 -21.10
N LEU A 122 15.31 -2.57 -20.93
CA LEU A 122 15.16 -1.89 -19.64
C LEU A 122 13.71 -1.54 -19.31
N LEU A 123 12.78 -1.73 -20.25
CA LEU A 123 11.35 -1.45 -20.06
C LEU A 123 10.75 -2.10 -18.79
N PRO A 124 11.08 -3.37 -18.43
CA PRO A 124 10.57 -3.97 -17.21
C PRO A 124 10.98 -3.22 -15.93
N VAL A 125 12.15 -2.58 -15.93
CA VAL A 125 12.65 -1.80 -14.77
C VAL A 125 11.83 -0.53 -14.61
N VAL A 126 11.55 0.17 -15.71
CA VAL A 126 10.84 1.45 -15.69
C VAL A 126 9.35 1.29 -15.37
N VAL A 127 8.76 0.18 -15.83
CA VAL A 127 7.35 -0.14 -15.59
C VAL A 127 7.11 -0.76 -14.20
N ALA A 128 8.14 -1.33 -13.56
CA ALA A 128 7.99 -2.01 -12.26
C ALA A 128 7.35 -1.17 -11.15
N PRO A 129 7.74 0.11 -10.90
CA PRO A 129 7.08 0.92 -9.88
C PRO A 129 5.57 1.09 -10.11
N ALA A 130 5.15 1.28 -11.36
CA ALA A 130 3.75 1.44 -11.71
C ALA A 130 2.98 0.12 -11.48
N LEU A 131 3.54 -1.01 -11.89
CA LEU A 131 2.95 -2.33 -11.64
C LEU A 131 2.86 -2.65 -10.15
N ILE A 132 3.92 -2.38 -9.38
CA ILE A 132 3.92 -2.58 -7.92
C ILE A 132 2.83 -1.73 -7.27
N SER A 133 2.67 -0.48 -7.70
CA SER A 133 1.65 0.43 -7.18
C SER A 133 0.24 -0.06 -7.50
N LEU A 134 -0.01 -0.47 -8.75
CA LEU A 134 -1.31 -0.99 -9.20
C LEU A 134 -1.67 -2.31 -8.49
N VAL A 135 -0.74 -3.26 -8.44
CA VAL A 135 -0.94 -4.54 -7.74
C VAL A 135 -1.19 -4.28 -6.25
N SER A 136 -0.42 -3.37 -5.64
CA SER A 136 -0.63 -3.00 -4.24
C SER A 136 -1.99 -2.34 -4.01
N ALA A 137 -2.45 -1.48 -4.92
CA ALA A 137 -3.78 -0.90 -4.86
C ALA A 137 -4.87 -1.98 -4.88
N VAL A 138 -4.83 -2.88 -5.87
CA VAL A 138 -5.81 -3.95 -6.04
C VAL A 138 -5.82 -4.90 -4.83
N VAL A 139 -4.64 -5.36 -4.40
CA VAL A 139 -4.52 -6.27 -3.24
C VAL A 139 -4.94 -5.57 -1.95
N GLY A 140 -4.54 -4.31 -1.76
CA GLY A 140 -4.90 -3.50 -0.60
C GLY A 140 -6.41 -3.30 -0.48
N VAL A 141 -7.06 -2.93 -1.58
CA VAL A 141 -8.53 -2.80 -1.67
C VAL A 141 -9.22 -4.12 -1.41
N ALA A 142 -8.77 -5.22 -2.03
CA ALA A 142 -9.34 -6.54 -1.81
C ALA A 142 -9.25 -6.96 -0.33
N LEU A 143 -8.10 -6.75 0.31
CA LEU A 143 -7.90 -7.04 1.73
C LEU A 143 -8.75 -6.15 2.64
N LEU A 144 -8.93 -4.88 2.29
CA LEU A 144 -9.77 -3.93 3.02
C LEU A 144 -11.26 -4.34 2.95
N VAL A 145 -11.75 -4.68 1.75
CA VAL A 145 -13.10 -5.19 1.54
C VAL A 145 -13.32 -6.51 2.30
N LEU A 146 -12.35 -7.42 2.24
CA LEU A 146 -12.40 -8.68 3.00
C LEU A 146 -12.35 -8.48 4.52
N ALA A 147 -11.63 -7.47 5.00
CA ALA A 147 -11.60 -7.13 6.42
C ALA A 147 -12.95 -6.55 6.89
N ALA A 148 -13.55 -5.68 6.09
CA ALA A 148 -14.82 -5.05 6.41
C ALA A 148 -16.01 -6.02 6.34
N THR A 149 -16.04 -6.89 5.32
CA THR A 149 -17.13 -7.86 5.12
C THR A 149 -17.12 -9.01 6.13
N ARG A 150 -16.02 -9.28 6.82
CA ARG A 150 -15.95 -10.35 7.84
C ARG A 150 -16.14 -9.89 9.28
N ARG A 151 -16.40 -8.60 9.53
CA ARG A 151 -16.68 -8.12 10.88
C ARG A 151 -18.12 -8.50 11.29
N PRO A 152 -18.32 -9.09 12.48
CA PRO A 152 -19.66 -9.47 12.97
C PRO A 152 -20.60 -8.27 13.17
N ARG A 153 -20.06 -7.06 13.28
CA ARG A 153 -20.81 -5.80 13.38
C ARG A 153 -20.39 -4.81 12.30
N ILE A 154 -20.82 -5.04 11.06
CA ILE A 154 -20.62 -4.06 9.98
C ILE A 154 -21.54 -2.86 10.26
N ARG A 155 -20.96 -1.77 10.78
CA ARG A 155 -21.64 -0.47 10.88
C ARG A 155 -21.69 0.14 9.48
N PHE A 156 -22.83 0.70 9.08
CA PHE A 156 -23.03 1.29 7.74
C PHE A 156 -21.89 2.25 7.33
N GLY A 157 -21.36 3.01 8.30
CA GLY A 157 -20.20 3.90 8.09
C GLY A 157 -18.91 3.18 7.65
N SER A 158 -18.66 1.95 8.10
CA SER A 158 -17.46 1.20 7.69
C SER A 158 -17.48 0.78 6.21
N VAL A 159 -18.66 0.52 5.64
CA VAL A 159 -18.81 0.21 4.21
C VAL A 159 -18.55 1.45 3.36
N LEU A 160 -19.06 2.61 3.79
CA LEU A 160 -18.88 3.88 3.09
C LEU A 160 -17.40 4.33 3.10
N VAL A 161 -16.69 4.11 4.23
CA VAL A 161 -15.24 4.33 4.33
C VAL A 161 -14.45 3.41 3.41
N VAL A 162 -14.79 2.11 3.38
CA VAL A 162 -14.13 1.14 2.49
C VAL A 162 -14.37 1.51 1.03
N LEU A 163 -15.59 1.91 0.67
CA LEU A 163 -15.93 2.34 -0.68
C LEU A 163 -15.14 3.60 -1.06
N ALA A 164 -15.13 4.63 -0.21
CA ALA A 164 -14.38 5.87 -0.45
C ALA A 164 -12.86 5.62 -0.59
N LEU A 165 -12.27 4.79 0.28
CA LEU A 165 -10.87 4.39 0.18
C LEU A 165 -10.59 3.59 -1.08
N SER A 166 -11.47 2.67 -1.46
CA SER A 166 -11.29 1.84 -2.65
C SER A 166 -11.35 2.67 -3.92
N VAL A 167 -12.32 3.57 -4.02
CA VAL A 167 -12.46 4.50 -5.14
C VAL A 167 -11.26 5.45 -5.18
N GLY A 168 -10.87 6.04 -4.05
CA GLY A 168 -9.72 6.96 -3.99
C GLY A 168 -8.41 6.31 -4.41
N VAL A 169 -8.12 5.11 -3.89
CA VAL A 169 -6.93 4.33 -4.24
C VAL A 169 -6.92 3.94 -5.72
N LEU A 170 -8.06 3.49 -6.26
CA LEU A 170 -8.14 3.11 -7.68
C LEU A 170 -8.00 4.31 -8.60
N LEU A 171 -8.61 5.46 -8.27
CA LEU A 171 -8.43 6.69 -9.04
C LEU A 171 -6.97 7.15 -9.06
N VAL A 172 -6.27 7.08 -7.92
CA VAL A 172 -4.85 7.43 -7.81
C VAL A 172 -3.92 6.40 -8.47
N ALA A 173 -4.27 5.11 -8.44
CA ALA A 173 -3.47 4.04 -9.03
C ALA A 173 -3.63 3.89 -10.54
N VAL A 174 -4.81 4.24 -11.09
CA VAL A 174 -5.08 4.20 -12.54
C VAL A 174 -4.65 5.49 -13.23
N TRP A 175 -4.41 6.57 -12.48
CA TRP A 175 -3.99 7.85 -13.02
C TRP A 175 -2.83 7.78 -14.06
N PRO A 176 -1.72 7.03 -13.83
CA PRO A 176 -0.64 6.93 -14.81
C PRO A 176 -1.05 6.29 -16.15
N VAL A 177 -2.12 5.48 -16.16
CA VAL A 177 -2.68 4.88 -17.38
C VAL A 177 -3.67 5.83 -18.05
N GLN A 178 -4.37 6.66 -17.27
CA GLN A 178 -5.37 7.58 -17.78
C GLN A 178 -4.74 8.83 -18.43
N SER A 179 -3.64 9.35 -17.88
CA SER A 179 -2.89 10.48 -18.46
C SER A 179 -2.47 10.22 -19.91
N ALA A 180 -2.13 8.98 -20.24
CA ALA A 180 -1.83 8.55 -21.61
C ALA A 180 -3.03 8.61 -22.57
N ILE A 181 -4.27 8.68 -22.06
CA ILE A 181 -5.51 8.61 -22.87
C ILE A 181 -6.23 9.97 -22.91
N VAL A 182 -6.29 10.71 -21.79
CA VAL A 182 -7.01 12.00 -21.69
C VAL A 182 -6.23 13.03 -20.83
N PRO A 183 -5.34 13.82 -21.43
CA PRO A 183 -4.45 14.75 -20.70
C PRO A 183 -5.17 15.90 -19.95
N SER A 184 -6.37 16.28 -20.38
CA SER A 184 -7.06 17.49 -19.89
C SER A 184 -7.78 17.35 -18.53
N THR A 185 -7.81 16.15 -17.93
CA THR A 185 -8.52 15.88 -16.66
C THR A 185 -7.60 15.49 -15.49
N GLU A 186 -6.28 15.53 -15.70
CA GLU A 186 -5.25 14.94 -14.84
C GLU A 186 -5.19 15.46 -13.40
N PRO A 187 -5.22 16.78 -13.11
CA PRO A 187 -5.00 17.27 -11.75
C PRO A 187 -6.21 17.02 -10.84
N LEU A 188 -7.41 17.06 -11.43
CA LEU A 188 -8.67 16.99 -10.70
C LEU A 188 -8.93 15.56 -10.21
N LEU A 189 -8.70 14.54 -11.04
CA LEU A 189 -8.92 13.15 -10.64
C LEU A 189 -7.88 12.65 -9.63
N TYR A 190 -6.61 13.07 -9.80
CA TYR A 190 -5.58 12.80 -8.79
C TYR A 190 -5.91 13.51 -7.47
N GLY A 191 -6.28 14.79 -7.52
CA GLY A 191 -6.67 15.57 -6.33
C GLY A 191 -7.88 14.98 -5.60
N LEU A 192 -8.92 14.57 -6.32
CA LEU A 192 -10.10 13.91 -5.74
C LEU A 192 -9.75 12.55 -5.13
N GLY A 193 -8.90 11.76 -5.81
CA GLY A 193 -8.45 10.48 -5.31
C GLY A 193 -7.59 10.61 -4.04
N LEU A 194 -6.71 11.60 -3.99
CA LEU A 194 -5.89 11.91 -2.81
C LEU A 194 -6.74 12.42 -1.65
N LEU A 195 -7.73 13.28 -1.93
CA LEU A 195 -8.71 13.73 -0.94
C LEU A 195 -9.50 12.53 -0.36
N ALA A 196 -9.98 11.64 -1.22
CA ALA A 196 -10.69 10.42 -0.80
C ALA A 196 -9.79 9.49 0.02
N LEU A 197 -8.50 9.40 -0.30
CA LEU A 197 -7.50 8.68 0.47
C LEU A 197 -7.28 9.29 1.86
N VAL A 198 -7.13 10.61 1.96
CA VAL A 198 -6.94 11.33 3.23
C VAL A 198 -8.19 11.19 4.10
N VAL A 199 -9.35 11.55 3.58
CA VAL A 199 -10.63 11.46 4.29
C VAL A 199 -10.92 10.01 4.69
N GLY A 200 -10.72 9.07 3.78
CA GLY A 200 -10.89 7.65 4.04
C GLY A 200 -9.93 7.12 5.10
N SER A 201 -8.66 7.57 5.11
CA SER A 201 -7.65 7.16 6.09
C SER A 201 -7.94 7.71 7.47
N VAL A 202 -8.35 8.98 7.57
CA VAL A 202 -8.77 9.60 8.84
C VAL A 202 -10.01 8.90 9.39
N THR A 203 -11.00 8.64 8.54
CA THR A 203 -12.24 7.97 8.98
C THR A 203 -11.99 6.51 9.36
N ALA A 204 -11.11 5.81 8.64
CA ALA A 204 -10.62 4.48 8.99
C ALA A 204 -9.89 4.50 10.33
N PHE A 205 -8.97 5.46 10.54
CA PHE A 205 -8.26 5.63 11.80
C PHE A 205 -9.24 5.82 12.98
N ILE A 206 -10.20 6.73 12.85
CA ILE A 206 -11.25 6.95 13.87
C ILE A 206 -12.06 5.67 14.11
N ALA A 207 -12.45 4.96 13.05
CA ALA A 207 -13.23 3.73 13.17
C ALA A 207 -12.45 2.56 13.80
N TRP A 208 -11.11 2.53 13.66
CA TRP A 208 -10.25 1.44 14.11
C TRP A 208 -9.49 1.71 15.42
N GLU A 209 -9.19 2.96 15.79
CA GLU A 209 -8.57 3.30 17.08
C GLU A 209 -9.58 3.35 18.23
N VAL A 210 -10.83 3.74 17.95
CA VAL A 210 -11.89 3.80 18.97
C VAL A 210 -12.41 2.40 19.34
N THR A 211 -12.05 1.36 18.58
CA THR A 211 -12.33 -0.03 18.97
C THR A 211 -11.22 -0.57 19.88
N PRO A 212 -11.53 -1.04 21.11
CA PRO A 212 -10.51 -1.53 22.03
C PRO A 212 -9.73 -2.68 21.40
N ARG A 213 -8.40 -2.50 21.32
CA ARG A 213 -7.48 -3.49 20.77
C ARG A 213 -7.60 -4.78 21.57
N PRO A 214 -7.72 -5.95 20.94
CA PRO A 214 -7.45 -7.20 21.64
C PRO A 214 -6.02 -7.10 22.20
N ARG A 215 -5.87 -7.26 23.52
CA ARG A 215 -4.55 -7.32 24.16
C ARG A 215 -3.80 -8.52 23.58
N GLU A 216 -2.93 -8.27 22.61
CA GLU A 216 -1.94 -9.24 22.18
C GLU A 216 -0.91 -9.39 23.30
N THR A 217 -0.92 -10.53 23.98
CA THR A 217 0.16 -10.92 24.87
C THR A 217 1.46 -10.95 24.08
N LEU A 218 2.43 -10.16 24.53
CA LEU A 218 3.77 -10.06 23.94
C LEU A 218 4.53 -11.37 24.13
N ALA A 219 4.41 -12.29 23.17
CA ALA A 219 5.28 -13.46 23.07
C ALA A 219 6.18 -13.31 21.83
N LEU A 220 7.47 -13.07 22.07
CA LEU A 220 8.50 -13.10 21.05
C LEU A 220 8.88 -14.55 20.76
N ALA A 221 8.28 -15.18 19.74
CA ALA A 221 8.79 -16.45 19.24
C ALA A 221 10.04 -16.24 18.37
N ARG A 222 11.05 -17.11 18.59
CA ARG A 222 12.22 -17.26 17.72
C ARG A 222 11.77 -17.90 16.41
N ALA A 223 11.84 -17.16 15.31
CA ALA A 223 11.71 -17.75 13.98
C ALA A 223 12.88 -18.74 13.74
N PRO A 224 12.66 -19.84 13.01
CA PRO A 224 13.73 -20.77 12.63
C PRO A 224 14.85 -20.04 11.89
N ARG A 225 16.10 -20.44 12.17
CA ARG A 225 17.33 -19.88 11.59
C ARG A 225 17.40 -20.17 10.09
N MET A 226 16.72 -19.36 9.28
CA MET A 226 17.22 -19.09 7.93
C MET A 226 18.45 -18.20 8.08
N THR A 227 19.49 -18.46 7.28
CA THR A 227 20.70 -17.64 7.15
C THR A 227 20.33 -16.25 6.61
N ARG A 228 19.82 -15.40 7.50
CA ARG A 228 19.52 -14.00 7.17
C ARG A 228 20.81 -13.19 7.25
N PRO A 229 21.01 -12.23 6.33
CA PRO A 229 22.11 -11.29 6.44
C PRO A 229 22.04 -10.55 7.78
N SER A 230 23.20 -10.26 8.36
CA SER A 230 23.26 -9.50 9.61
C SER A 230 22.77 -8.07 9.39
N SER A 231 22.21 -7.44 10.43
CA SER A 231 21.81 -6.04 10.41
C SER A 231 22.97 -5.11 10.08
N SER A 232 24.19 -5.48 10.46
CA SER A 232 25.40 -4.74 10.07
C SER A 232 25.69 -4.85 8.58
N THR A 233 25.48 -6.02 7.97
CA THR A 233 25.63 -6.20 6.53
C THR A 233 24.63 -5.34 5.77
N ILE A 234 23.37 -5.29 6.23
CA ILE A 234 22.33 -4.44 5.63
C ILE A 234 22.69 -2.96 5.75
N VAL A 235 23.18 -2.52 6.91
CA VAL A 235 23.59 -1.12 7.12
C VAL A 235 24.78 -0.76 6.24
N ALA A 236 25.81 -1.60 6.21
CA ALA A 236 26.99 -1.36 5.37
C ALA A 236 26.59 -1.28 3.90
N GLY A 237 25.80 -2.24 3.41
CA GLY A 237 25.27 -2.22 2.05
C GLY A 237 24.40 -0.99 1.78
N GLY A 238 23.54 -0.61 2.72
CA GLY A 238 22.68 0.57 2.61
C GLY A 238 23.47 1.88 2.56
N VAL A 239 24.52 2.03 3.37
CA VAL A 239 25.42 3.19 3.34
C VAL A 239 26.18 3.25 2.02
N VAL A 240 26.74 2.14 1.56
CA VAL A 240 27.45 2.09 0.27
C VAL A 240 26.49 2.43 -0.87
N ALA A 241 25.29 1.87 -0.87
CA ALA A 241 24.28 2.16 -1.88
C ALA A 241 23.84 3.63 -1.87
N LEU A 242 23.68 4.24 -0.69
CA LEU A 242 23.36 5.67 -0.55
C LEU A 242 24.47 6.57 -1.09
N LEU A 243 25.73 6.28 -0.75
CA LEU A 243 26.86 7.06 -1.24
C LEU A 243 27.04 6.90 -2.75
N ALA A 244 26.84 5.69 -3.28
CA ALA A 244 26.84 5.42 -4.71
C ALA A 244 25.71 6.17 -5.43
N ALA A 245 24.49 6.18 -4.86
CA ALA A 245 23.34 6.92 -5.38
C ALA A 245 23.60 8.44 -5.38
N VAL A 246 24.19 8.99 -4.31
CA VAL A 246 24.59 10.40 -4.26
C VAL A 246 25.62 10.72 -5.33
N GLY A 247 26.67 9.91 -5.44
CA GLY A 247 27.72 10.13 -6.45
C GLY A 247 27.19 10.04 -7.87
N PHE A 248 26.43 8.99 -8.17
CA PHE A 248 25.78 8.82 -9.47
C PHE A 248 24.83 9.98 -9.77
N GLY A 249 23.92 10.32 -8.85
CA GLY A 249 22.95 11.40 -9.08
C GLY A 249 23.58 12.78 -9.20
N ALA A 250 24.74 13.03 -8.59
CA ALA A 250 25.49 14.27 -8.79
C ALA A 250 26.11 14.34 -10.20
N VAL A 251 26.71 13.24 -10.68
CA VAL A 251 27.27 13.17 -12.04
C VAL A 251 26.15 13.23 -13.08
N GLU A 252 25.07 12.51 -12.87
CA GLU A 252 23.88 12.57 -13.71
C GLU A 252 23.32 13.99 -13.75
N GLY A 253 23.14 14.62 -12.59
CA GLY A 253 22.53 15.94 -12.49
C GLY A 253 23.34 17.11 -13.01
N LEU A 254 24.68 17.02 -12.96
CA LEU A 254 25.59 18.11 -13.33
C LEU A 254 26.39 17.84 -14.61
N VAL A 255 26.31 16.65 -15.18
CA VAL A 255 27.11 16.30 -16.37
C VAL A 255 26.22 15.63 -17.40
N TRP A 256 25.78 14.40 -17.15
CA TRP A 256 25.11 13.60 -18.18
C TRP A 256 23.74 14.14 -18.56
N GLY A 257 22.91 14.51 -17.57
CA GLY A 257 21.60 15.11 -17.81
C GLY A 257 21.68 16.41 -18.61
N PRO A 258 22.48 17.41 -18.20
CA PRO A 258 22.68 18.63 -18.98
C PRO A 258 23.16 18.40 -20.41
N LEU A 259 24.12 17.48 -20.63
CA LEU A 259 24.60 17.14 -21.97
C LEU A 259 23.49 16.55 -22.84
N ASP A 260 22.73 15.60 -22.27
CA ASP A 260 21.63 14.93 -22.96
C ASP A 260 20.48 15.90 -23.29
N GLN A 261 20.25 16.90 -22.43
CA GLN A 261 19.28 17.97 -22.69
C GLN A 261 19.64 18.84 -23.91
N THR A 262 20.92 18.88 -24.26
CA THR A 262 21.40 19.57 -25.47
C THR A 262 21.57 18.64 -26.67
N ASP A 263 21.06 17.40 -26.60
CA ASP A 263 21.32 16.32 -27.55
C ASP A 263 22.83 16.11 -27.80
N ASN A 264 23.64 16.36 -26.78
CA ASN A 264 25.11 16.36 -26.84
C ASN A 264 25.70 17.33 -27.89
N ALA A 265 24.95 18.37 -28.29
CA ALA A 265 25.42 19.37 -29.24
C ALA A 265 26.46 20.32 -28.64
N LEU A 266 26.44 20.50 -27.31
CA LEU A 266 27.40 21.31 -26.56
C LEU A 266 28.25 20.43 -25.65
N THR A 267 29.53 20.79 -25.51
CA THR A 267 30.37 20.25 -24.43
C THR A 267 29.95 20.83 -23.09
N ILE A 268 30.35 20.21 -21.97
CA ILE A 268 29.95 20.67 -20.64
C ILE A 268 30.55 22.04 -20.31
N GLU A 269 31.75 22.32 -20.82
CA GLU A 269 32.43 23.61 -20.71
C GLU A 269 31.68 24.70 -21.48
N GLU A 270 31.26 24.41 -22.72
CA GLU A 270 30.48 25.34 -23.54
C GLU A 270 29.10 25.60 -22.93
N LEU A 271 28.42 24.56 -22.44
CA LEU A 271 27.12 24.65 -21.79
C LEU A 271 27.19 25.57 -20.56
N TYR A 272 28.16 25.35 -19.68
CA TYR A 272 28.29 26.18 -18.47
C TYR A 272 28.84 27.58 -18.74
N ALA A 273 29.61 27.78 -19.81
CA ALA A 273 30.01 29.11 -20.24
C ALA A 273 28.84 29.91 -20.85
N ALA A 274 27.84 29.22 -21.42
CA ALA A 274 26.67 29.84 -22.02
C ALA A 274 25.58 30.21 -21.01
N LEU A 275 25.57 29.60 -19.82
CA LEU A 275 24.65 29.92 -18.73
C LEU A 275 25.11 31.12 -17.90
N LEU A 276 24.17 31.77 -17.20
CA LEU A 276 24.53 32.83 -16.27
C LEU A 276 25.29 32.23 -15.07
N PRO A 277 26.36 32.87 -14.58
CA PRO A 277 27.12 32.37 -13.43
C PRO A 277 26.24 32.10 -12.19
N SER A 278 25.21 32.92 -11.97
CA SER A 278 24.26 32.75 -10.86
C SER A 278 23.41 31.49 -10.99
N GLU A 279 23.07 31.06 -12.20
CA GLU A 279 22.29 29.86 -12.46
C GLU A 279 23.12 28.61 -12.18
N VAL A 280 24.36 28.60 -12.68
CA VAL A 280 25.33 27.52 -12.46
C VAL A 280 25.64 27.36 -10.97
N ILE A 281 25.93 28.48 -10.27
CA ILE A 281 26.22 28.45 -8.83
C ILE A 281 24.99 27.95 -8.05
N SER A 282 23.79 28.43 -8.38
CA SER A 282 22.57 28.00 -7.69
C SER A 282 22.30 26.51 -7.88
N ALA A 283 22.46 26.00 -9.10
CA ALA A 283 22.34 24.58 -9.41
C ALA A 283 23.32 23.73 -8.58
N ILE A 284 24.60 24.10 -8.57
CA ILE A 284 25.63 23.40 -7.81
C ILE A 284 25.30 23.39 -6.32
N ILE A 285 24.86 24.54 -5.76
CA ILE A 285 24.48 24.63 -4.34
C ILE A 285 23.33 23.69 -4.02
N VAL A 286 22.28 23.67 -4.85
CA VAL A 286 21.11 22.80 -4.61
C VAL A 286 21.49 21.32 -4.69
N VAL A 287 22.30 20.93 -5.67
CA VAL A 287 22.82 19.54 -5.78
C VAL A 287 23.72 19.21 -4.59
N ALA A 288 24.57 20.13 -4.14
CA ALA A 288 25.41 19.93 -2.96
C ALA A 288 24.58 19.76 -1.68
N VAL A 289 23.53 20.57 -1.48
CA VAL A 289 22.61 20.43 -0.33
C VAL A 289 21.91 19.08 -0.35
N TRP A 290 21.42 18.64 -1.53
CA TRP A 290 20.84 17.31 -1.69
C TRP A 290 21.84 16.19 -1.37
N ALA A 291 23.07 16.28 -1.88
CA ALA A 291 24.13 15.30 -1.65
C ALA A 291 24.48 15.20 -0.15
N VAL A 292 24.62 16.34 0.52
CA VAL A 292 24.82 16.42 1.98
C VAL A 292 23.65 15.77 2.71
N GLY A 293 22.40 16.00 2.28
CA GLY A 293 21.22 15.32 2.81
C GLY A 293 21.31 13.79 2.71
N GLY A 294 21.78 13.27 1.57
CA GLY A 294 22.02 11.83 1.39
C GLY A 294 23.09 11.27 2.34
N VAL A 295 24.19 12.00 2.53
CA VAL A 295 25.24 11.63 3.51
C VAL A 295 24.69 11.64 4.93
N ILE A 296 23.88 12.64 5.29
CA ILE A 296 23.23 12.71 6.61
C ILE A 296 22.33 11.48 6.82
N LEU A 297 21.54 11.06 5.82
CA LEU A 297 20.71 9.85 5.93
C LEU A 297 21.55 8.58 6.15
N ALA A 298 22.72 8.47 5.50
CA ALA A 298 23.66 7.37 5.73
C ALA A 298 24.21 7.36 7.17
N VAL A 299 24.55 8.55 7.71
CA VAL A 299 24.98 8.71 9.11
C VAL A 299 23.85 8.35 10.08
N ILE A 300 22.61 8.77 9.81
CA ILE A 300 21.44 8.43 10.64
C ILE A 300 21.22 6.91 10.68
N LEU A 301 21.35 6.21 9.54
CA LEU A 301 21.25 4.74 9.49
C LEU A 301 22.30 4.07 10.39
N LEU A 302 23.56 4.53 10.33
CA LEU A 302 24.63 4.04 11.20
C LEU A 302 24.33 4.33 12.68
N ALA A 303 23.88 5.55 12.99
CA ALA A 303 23.56 5.98 14.34
C ALA A 303 22.41 5.15 14.94
N VAL A 304 21.33 4.92 14.19
CA VAL A 304 20.20 4.08 14.62
C VAL A 304 20.67 2.65 14.90
N GLN A 305 21.46 2.06 14.00
CA GLN A 305 21.99 0.72 14.21
C GLN A 305 22.87 0.64 15.47
N LEU A 306 23.78 1.59 15.66
CA LEU A 306 24.66 1.64 16.82
C LEU A 306 23.87 1.82 18.12
N TRP A 307 22.86 2.69 18.11
CA TRP A 307 21.97 2.92 19.24
C TRP A 307 21.18 1.66 19.62
N MET A 308 20.60 0.97 18.64
CA MET A 308 19.86 -0.30 18.89
C MET A 308 20.78 -1.40 19.41
N ARG A 309 22.03 -1.47 18.92
CA ARG A 309 23.06 -2.38 19.43
C ARG A 309 23.42 -2.06 20.89
N ARG A 310 23.66 -0.79 21.23
CA ARG A 310 23.95 -0.35 22.60
C ARG A 310 22.81 -0.66 23.58
N ARG A 311 21.56 -0.61 23.12
CA ARG A 311 20.38 -0.99 23.93
C ARG A 311 20.15 -2.50 24.04
N GLY A 312 21.04 -3.34 23.50
CA GLY A 312 20.87 -4.80 23.53
C GLY A 312 19.67 -5.29 22.70
N THR A 313 19.19 -4.50 21.74
CA THR A 313 18.01 -4.87 20.92
C THR A 313 18.33 -6.12 20.10
N PRO A 314 17.52 -7.19 20.14
CA PRO A 314 17.84 -8.44 19.44
C PRO A 314 17.91 -8.25 17.91
N GLU A 315 18.75 -9.04 17.26
CA GLU A 315 19.04 -8.93 15.82
C GLU A 315 17.80 -8.91 14.91
N PRO A 316 16.77 -9.76 15.11
CA PRO A 316 15.56 -9.71 14.28
C PRO A 316 14.80 -8.39 14.40
N ALA A 317 14.81 -7.77 15.58
CA ALA A 317 14.16 -6.48 15.80
C ALA A 317 14.94 -5.33 15.15
N ARG A 318 16.28 -5.39 15.16
CA ARG A 318 17.13 -4.46 14.41
C ARG A 318 16.89 -4.54 12.91
N LEU A 319 16.95 -5.76 12.35
CA LEU A 319 16.69 -6.00 10.93
C LEU A 319 15.34 -5.47 10.48
N ALA A 320 14.29 -5.66 11.30
CA ALA A 320 12.96 -5.22 10.97
C ALA A 320 12.80 -3.68 10.90
N VAL A 321 13.70 -2.92 11.54
CA VAL A 321 13.72 -1.45 11.50
C VAL A 321 14.69 -0.95 10.43
N VAL A 322 15.90 -1.48 10.43
CA VAL A 322 17.00 -0.93 9.62
C VAL A 322 16.87 -1.28 8.14
N ALA A 323 16.34 -2.45 7.80
CA ALA A 323 16.11 -2.82 6.40
C ALA A 323 15.11 -1.89 5.69
N PRO A 324 13.87 -1.69 6.18
CA PRO A 324 12.93 -0.77 5.53
C PRO A 324 13.45 0.67 5.54
N MET A 325 14.12 1.10 6.62
CA MET A 325 14.69 2.44 6.71
C MET A 325 15.80 2.68 5.67
N ALA A 326 16.68 1.70 5.44
CA ALA A 326 17.73 1.81 4.42
C ALA A 326 17.14 1.90 3.00
N LEU A 327 16.13 1.09 2.70
CA LEU A 327 15.45 1.11 1.40
C LEU A 327 14.67 2.41 1.19
N LEU A 328 13.97 2.90 2.21
CA LEU A 328 13.26 4.19 2.15
C LEU A 328 14.22 5.36 1.97
N ALA A 329 15.33 5.39 2.72
CA ALA A 329 16.35 6.42 2.57
C ALA A 329 16.94 6.40 1.16
N LEU A 330 17.25 5.22 0.62
CA LEU A 330 17.79 5.08 -0.73
C LEU A 330 16.78 5.59 -1.77
N GLY A 331 15.53 5.14 -1.71
CA GLY A 331 14.49 5.63 -2.63
C GLY A 331 14.28 7.15 -2.52
N PHE A 332 14.28 7.70 -1.31
CA PHE A 332 14.13 9.14 -1.09
C PHE A 332 15.30 9.95 -1.67
N VAL A 333 16.55 9.49 -1.49
CA VAL A 333 17.73 10.17 -2.06
C VAL A 333 17.68 10.17 -3.57
N VAL A 334 17.40 9.01 -4.18
CA VAL A 334 17.30 8.87 -5.64
C VAL A 334 16.24 9.81 -6.21
N LEU A 335 15.02 9.77 -5.66
CA LEU A 335 13.92 10.61 -6.15
C LEU A 335 14.13 12.09 -5.84
N GLY A 336 14.75 12.40 -4.70
CA GLY A 336 15.10 13.76 -4.30
C GLY A 336 16.05 14.45 -5.28
N GLN A 337 16.84 13.67 -6.04
CA GLN A 337 17.74 14.23 -7.05
C GLN A 337 16.96 14.98 -8.15
N GLY A 338 15.78 14.51 -8.53
CA GLY A 338 14.97 15.17 -9.56
C GLY A 338 14.58 16.60 -9.17
N PHE A 339 14.33 16.84 -7.88
CA PHE A 339 14.12 18.20 -7.36
C PHE A 339 15.41 19.00 -7.31
N ALA A 340 16.52 18.36 -6.95
CA ALA A 340 17.80 19.02 -6.83
C ALA A 340 18.33 19.53 -8.18
N THR A 341 18.04 18.80 -9.25
CA THR A 341 18.49 19.11 -10.62
C THR A 341 17.44 19.85 -11.43
N PHE A 342 16.25 20.10 -10.86
CA PHE A 342 15.19 20.84 -11.54
C PHE A 342 15.66 22.25 -11.96
N GLY A 343 16.41 22.94 -11.08
CA GLY A 343 16.87 24.30 -11.34
C GLY A 343 17.82 24.41 -12.54
N ILE A 344 18.73 23.46 -12.70
CA ILE A 344 19.65 23.47 -13.86
C ILE A 344 18.94 23.14 -15.17
N GLY A 345 17.97 22.21 -15.13
CA GLY A 345 17.16 21.88 -16.31
C GLY A 345 16.33 23.06 -16.80
N MET A 346 15.76 23.84 -15.86
CA MET A 346 15.07 25.10 -16.17
C MET A 346 16.01 26.16 -16.71
N ALA A 347 17.19 26.36 -16.10
CA ALA A 347 18.17 27.32 -16.59
C ALA A 347 18.60 27.04 -18.05
N ILE A 348 18.82 25.77 -18.39
CA ILE A 348 19.11 25.37 -19.78
C ILE A 348 17.94 25.69 -20.70
N ALA A 349 16.71 25.35 -20.30
CA ALA A 349 15.52 25.57 -21.11
C ALA A 349 15.21 27.07 -21.34
N ASP A 350 15.43 27.90 -20.32
CA ASP A 350 15.13 29.33 -20.36
C ASP A 350 16.22 30.13 -21.09
N THR A 351 17.49 29.73 -20.95
CA THR A 351 18.64 30.50 -21.46
C THR A 351 19.14 30.01 -22.82
N LEU A 352 18.95 28.73 -23.16
CA LEU A 352 19.48 28.12 -24.38
C LEU A 352 18.37 27.53 -25.27
N PRO A 353 17.52 28.35 -25.94
CA PRO A 353 16.61 27.84 -26.97
C PRO A 353 17.40 27.14 -28.11
N PRO A 354 16.90 26.03 -28.68
CA PRO A 354 15.57 25.44 -28.54
C PRO A 354 15.46 24.33 -27.48
N TYR A 355 16.47 24.18 -26.61
CA TYR A 355 16.48 23.08 -25.64
C TYR A 355 15.34 23.25 -24.65
N THR A 356 14.69 22.13 -24.29
CA THR A 356 13.60 22.10 -23.31
C THR A 356 13.95 21.15 -22.19
N GLY A 357 13.21 21.19 -21.08
CA GLY A 357 13.43 20.27 -19.96
C GLY A 357 13.22 18.83 -20.40
N SER A 358 14.30 18.14 -20.75
CA SER A 358 14.31 16.72 -21.07
C SER A 358 14.96 15.93 -19.92
N ARG A 359 14.91 14.61 -20.03
CA ARG A 359 15.46 13.69 -19.05
C ARG A 359 16.28 12.66 -19.78
N SER A 360 17.42 12.33 -19.21
CA SER A 360 18.22 11.26 -19.77
C SER A 360 17.60 9.90 -19.54
N LEU A 361 17.94 8.97 -20.42
CA LEU A 361 17.62 7.55 -20.26
C LEU A 361 18.20 7.00 -18.94
N ALA A 362 19.42 7.43 -18.60
CA ALA A 362 20.10 7.03 -17.37
C ALA A 362 19.32 7.46 -16.11
N TRP A 363 18.85 8.71 -16.08
CA TRP A 363 17.99 9.23 -15.02
C TRP A 363 16.68 8.44 -14.93
N THR A 364 16.03 8.15 -16.06
CA THR A 364 14.76 7.43 -16.10
C THR A 364 14.87 6.04 -15.46
N VAL A 365 15.93 5.31 -15.78
CA VAL A 365 16.20 3.99 -15.19
C VAL A 365 16.57 4.11 -13.71
N TYR A 366 17.45 5.06 -13.37
CA TYR A 366 17.89 5.30 -12.00
C TYR A 366 16.71 5.65 -11.08
N ALA A 367 15.83 6.55 -11.51
CA ALA A 367 14.66 6.96 -10.76
C ALA A 367 13.64 5.83 -10.59
N ALA A 368 13.45 4.98 -11.61
CA ALA A 368 12.61 3.79 -11.51
C ALA A 368 13.15 2.75 -10.51
N LEU A 369 14.47 2.55 -10.46
CA LEU A 369 15.11 1.71 -9.45
C LEU A 369 14.92 2.30 -8.05
N GLY A 370 15.15 3.60 -7.87
CA GLY A 370 14.92 4.31 -6.61
C GLY A 370 13.48 4.20 -6.13
N ALA A 371 12.52 4.41 -7.03
CA ALA A 371 11.09 4.25 -6.73
C ALA A 371 10.78 2.81 -6.29
N THR A 372 11.25 1.80 -7.02
CA THR A 372 11.03 0.39 -6.70
C THR A 372 11.56 0.05 -5.30
N VAL A 373 12.81 0.44 -5.01
CA VAL A 373 13.45 0.24 -3.71
C VAL A 373 12.67 0.96 -2.60
N GLY A 374 12.27 2.20 -2.82
CA GLY A 374 11.47 2.99 -1.88
C GLY A 374 10.12 2.34 -1.57
N LEU A 375 9.44 1.80 -2.59
CA LEU A 375 8.15 1.10 -2.44
C LEU A 375 8.29 -0.19 -1.63
N ILE A 376 9.35 -0.97 -1.87
CA ILE A 376 9.66 -2.15 -1.05
C ILE A 376 9.94 -1.73 0.40
N GLY A 377 10.71 -0.67 0.60
CA GLY A 377 10.98 -0.10 1.92
C GLY A 377 9.71 0.31 2.66
N ALA A 378 8.82 1.05 1.98
CA ALA A 378 7.53 1.49 2.51
C ALA A 378 6.64 0.30 2.89
N PHE A 379 6.54 -0.69 2.00
CA PHE A 379 5.77 -1.90 2.26
C PHE A 379 6.31 -2.63 3.49
N LEU A 380 7.63 -2.85 3.59
CA LEU A 380 8.25 -3.52 4.73
C LEU A 380 8.11 -2.73 6.04
N ALA A 381 8.08 -1.39 5.98
CA ALA A 381 7.85 -0.53 7.13
C ALA A 381 6.42 -0.66 7.68
N LEU A 382 5.44 -0.73 6.79
CA LEU A 382 4.01 -0.77 7.13
C LEU A 382 3.48 -2.18 7.37
N ALA A 383 4.11 -3.20 6.75
CA ALA A 383 3.66 -4.57 6.79
C ALA A 383 3.60 -5.10 8.24
N PRO A 384 2.47 -5.73 8.65
CA PRO A 384 2.36 -6.31 9.97
C PRO A 384 3.37 -7.45 10.16
N ARG A 385 4.26 -7.30 11.15
CA ARG A 385 5.30 -8.29 11.47
C ARG A 385 4.67 -9.52 12.12
N HIS A 386 4.89 -10.72 11.55
CA HIS A 386 4.45 -11.97 12.16
C HIS A 386 5.24 -12.26 13.45
N ARG A 387 4.57 -12.07 14.59
CA ARG A 387 4.95 -12.70 15.86
C ARG A 387 4.15 -14.00 15.92
N ARG A 388 4.78 -15.12 15.58
CA ARG A 388 4.15 -16.43 15.80
C ARG A 388 4.00 -16.64 17.31
N ALA A 389 2.86 -17.15 17.74
CA ALA A 389 2.74 -17.74 19.07
C ALA A 389 3.59 -19.04 19.10
N PRO A 390 4.10 -19.47 20.26
CA PRO A 390 4.75 -20.77 20.36
C PRO A 390 3.75 -21.89 20.03
N ASP A 391 4.02 -22.64 18.97
CA ASP A 391 3.45 -23.98 18.76
C ASP A 391 4.06 -24.89 19.85
N GLY A 392 3.44 -24.90 21.03
CA GLY A 392 4.08 -25.51 22.19
C GLY A 392 3.26 -25.52 23.48
N LEU A 393 1.94 -25.60 23.40
CA LEU A 393 1.18 -26.34 24.41
C LEU A 393 0.80 -27.66 23.76
N SER A 394 1.79 -28.54 23.61
CA SER A 394 1.47 -29.93 23.33
C SER A 394 0.56 -30.43 24.46
N LEU A 395 -0.49 -31.16 24.13
CA LEU A 395 -1.34 -31.86 25.11
C LEU A 395 -0.52 -32.74 26.07
N ALA A 396 0.73 -33.07 25.71
CA ALA A 396 1.70 -33.74 26.57
C ALA A 396 2.16 -32.92 27.80
N ALA A 397 2.09 -31.59 27.76
CA ALA A 397 2.40 -30.73 28.92
C ALA A 397 1.23 -30.63 29.90
N LEU A 398 -0.01 -30.78 29.43
CA LEU A 398 -1.21 -30.83 30.29
C LEU A 398 -1.43 -32.23 30.91
N GLY A 399 -0.85 -33.29 30.34
CA GLY A 399 -0.90 -34.64 30.89
C GLY A 399 0.10 -34.94 32.03
N ARG A 400 0.90 -33.96 32.47
CA ARG A 400 1.83 -34.11 33.62
C ARG A 400 1.39 -33.36 34.88
N LEU A 401 0.16 -32.84 34.88
CA LEU A 401 -0.52 -32.32 36.08
C LEU A 401 -1.82 -33.10 36.34
N ALA A 402 -1.73 -34.43 36.18
CA ALA A 402 -2.70 -35.37 36.71
C ALA A 402 -2.14 -35.98 38.00
#